data_AF-A0A961CTZ1-F1
#
_entry.id   AF-A0A961CTZ1-F1
#
_cell.length_a   1.000
_cell.length_b   1.000
_cell.length_c   1.000
_cell.angle_alpha   90.00
_cell.angle_beta   90.00
_cell.angle_gamma   90.00
#
_symmetry.space_group_name_H-M   'P 1'
#
loop_
_entity.id
_entity.type
_entity.pdbx_description
1 polymer ?
#
loop_
_entity_poly.entity_id
_entity_poly.type
_entity_poly.pdbx_seq_one_letter_code
_entity_poly.pdbx_strand_id
1 'polypeptide(L)'
;MRVTDDDRGADRAARSGPDVPKGRPASRPGRPRRRVRRTMSATTAWKSYLVALVVFAVLGSGGLRESAEGMPLGWPRDVAMALTGGLDRAVNLVSLNRPYDWAAERLGRTQADEDFEFPVPTTTPDATATTTTLPPLRTPTAADPLKVVVAGDSTAIGVGDRLKVAVDDDPTLAVDVQGKVATGLTRSDYFNWGARTKELMETLSPDVVVFMVGANDTQAVMAPDGTVVARYGTPGWADAYRRQVAGIMDLAHDGSRRLLWIGQPRVGNAKINATLSQVNDIIQEEAAGRPWVTYFDLASVVAGPGGSFSEYVTFPDGQTVHCFAGDGVHLSMKCLDRSMSELVPALRELYRTT
;
A
#
# COMPACT_ATOMS: atom_id res chain seq x y z
N MET A 1 -26.42 -39.98 75.75
CA MET A 1 -25.76 -39.26 76.86
C MET A 1 -26.57 -38.00 77.10
N ARG A 2 -27.26 -37.98 78.25
CA ARG A 2 -27.92 -36.86 78.98
C ARG A 2 -28.50 -35.67 78.18
N VAL A 3 -29.83 -35.59 78.06
CA VAL A 3 -30.80 -34.86 78.95
C VAL A 3 -30.97 -33.42 78.44
N THR A 4 -31.97 -33.16 77.58
CA THR A 4 -33.37 -32.69 77.87
C THR A 4 -33.39 -31.21 78.29
N ASP A 5 -34.38 -30.35 78.05
CA ASP A 5 -35.83 -30.45 77.77
C ASP A 5 -36.27 -29.03 77.30
N ASP A 6 -37.18 -28.89 76.33
CA ASP A 6 -38.62 -28.54 76.55
C ASP A 6 -38.81 -27.00 76.70
N ASP A 7 -39.86 -26.33 76.26
CA ASP A 7 -41.22 -26.74 75.95
C ASP A 7 -41.98 -25.57 75.27
N ARG A 8 -43.14 -25.89 74.68
CA ARG A 8 -44.41 -25.12 74.49
C ARG A 8 -44.38 -23.58 74.62
N GLY A 9 -45.03 -22.80 73.76
CA GLY A 9 -46.34 -22.97 73.16
C GLY A 9 -47.21 -21.73 73.44
N ALA A 10 -48.05 -21.40 72.46
CA ALA A 10 -49.33 -20.68 72.57
C ALA A 10 -49.41 -19.19 72.96
N ASP A 11 -50.24 -18.53 72.15
CA ASP A 11 -51.30 -17.59 72.50
C ASP A 11 -51.12 -16.06 72.47
N ARG A 12 -52.03 -15.51 71.67
CA ARG A 12 -52.45 -14.13 71.51
C ARG A 12 -53.18 -13.63 72.78
N ALA A 13 -52.86 -12.42 73.20
CA ALA A 13 -53.79 -11.43 73.78
C ALA A 13 -53.06 -10.07 73.76
N ALA A 14 -53.35 -9.15 72.83
CA ALA A 14 -54.44 -8.17 72.87
C ALA A 14 -54.40 -7.15 74.04
N ARG A 15 -53.92 -5.95 73.69
CA ARG A 15 -54.43 -4.59 74.02
C ARG A 15 -54.19 -3.96 75.40
N SER A 16 -53.46 -2.85 75.36
CA SER A 16 -53.84 -1.52 75.92
C SER A 16 -52.68 -0.54 75.60
N GLY A 17 -52.81 0.41 74.68
CA GLY A 17 -53.34 1.78 74.92
C GLY A 17 -52.16 2.77 74.98
N PRO A 18 -52.26 4.00 74.41
CA PRO A 18 -51.13 4.65 73.76
C PRO A 18 -50.34 5.60 74.67
N ASP A 19 -49.01 5.54 74.60
CA ASP A 19 -48.13 6.58 75.14
C ASP A 19 -47.23 7.12 74.03
N VAL A 20 -47.31 8.43 73.82
CA VAL A 20 -46.54 9.21 72.85
C VAL A 20 -45.09 9.34 73.34
N PRO A 21 -44.07 8.87 72.58
CA PRO A 21 -42.68 9.15 72.92
C PRO A 21 -42.11 10.28 72.07
N LYS A 22 -41.66 11.28 72.82
CA LYS A 22 -40.78 12.42 72.52
C LYS A 22 -39.73 12.16 71.43
N GLY A 23 -39.49 13.23 70.67
CA GLY A 23 -38.65 13.28 69.48
C GLY A 23 -37.23 12.74 69.68
N ARG A 24 -36.80 11.98 68.67
CA ARG A 24 -35.42 11.56 68.47
C ARG A 24 -34.54 12.78 68.11
N PRO A 25 -33.29 12.82 68.60
CA PRO A 25 -32.37 13.92 68.36
C PRO A 25 -32.00 14.02 66.87
N ALA A 26 -31.92 15.26 66.39
CA ALA A 26 -31.56 15.62 65.04
C ALA A 26 -30.21 14.99 64.62
N SER A 27 -30.22 14.30 63.49
CA SER A 27 -29.03 13.80 62.81
C SER A 27 -28.04 14.94 62.55
N ARG A 28 -26.78 14.77 62.98
CA ARG A 28 -25.65 15.65 62.65
C ARG A 28 -25.65 15.95 61.14
N PRO A 29 -25.49 17.22 60.71
CA PRO A 29 -25.39 17.53 59.28
C PRO A 29 -24.16 16.84 58.71
N GLY A 30 -24.37 15.98 57.71
CA GLY A 30 -23.29 15.33 56.98
C GLY A 30 -22.36 16.38 56.39
N ARG A 31 -21.04 16.23 56.59
CA ARG A 31 -20.03 17.05 55.93
C ARG A 31 -20.35 17.11 54.43
N PRO A 32 -20.39 18.30 53.79
CA PRO A 32 -20.62 18.37 52.36
C PRO A 32 -19.53 17.58 51.66
N ARG A 33 -19.91 16.49 50.97
CA ARG A 33 -19.03 15.79 50.04
C ARG A 33 -18.72 16.79 48.93
N ARG A 34 -17.62 17.52 49.08
CA ARG A 34 -17.08 18.40 48.04
C ARG A 34 -16.79 17.51 46.84
N ARG A 35 -17.69 17.50 45.84
CA ARG A 35 -17.38 16.94 44.53
C ARG A 35 -16.22 17.78 44.00
N VAL A 36 -15.01 17.28 44.17
CA VAL A 36 -13.86 17.80 43.43
C VAL A 36 -14.16 17.43 41.98
N ARG A 37 -14.81 18.33 41.23
CA ARG A 37 -14.70 18.32 39.78
C ARG A 37 -13.20 18.48 39.54
N ARG A 38 -12.52 17.39 39.15
CA ARG A 38 -11.18 17.46 38.59
C ARG A 38 -11.31 18.24 37.29
N THR A 39 -11.26 19.56 37.37
CA THR A 39 -11.15 20.41 36.20
C THR A 39 -9.74 20.23 35.70
N MET A 40 -9.58 19.59 34.55
CA MET A 40 -8.28 19.52 33.88
C MET A 40 -7.80 20.95 33.61
N SER A 41 -6.52 21.23 33.83
CA SER A 41 -5.96 22.52 33.43
C SER A 41 -6.14 22.69 31.92
N ALA A 42 -6.34 23.93 31.46
CA ALA A 42 -6.49 24.23 30.03
C ALA A 42 -5.34 23.63 29.21
N THR A 43 -4.13 23.60 29.77
CA THR A 43 -2.95 22.97 29.19
C THR A 43 -3.08 21.44 29.03
N THR A 44 -3.68 20.76 30.00
CA THR A 44 -3.90 19.30 29.95
C THR A 44 -5.03 18.96 28.98
N ALA A 45 -6.09 19.76 28.95
CA ALA A 45 -7.16 19.64 27.98
C ALA A 45 -6.64 19.85 26.54
N TRP A 46 -5.81 20.87 26.33
CA TRP A 46 -5.17 21.15 25.05
C TRP A 46 -4.23 20.04 24.59
N LYS A 47 -3.37 19.52 25.49
CA LYS A 47 -2.51 18.36 25.17
C LYS A 47 -3.32 17.11 24.85
N SER A 48 -4.40 16.86 25.58
CA SER A 48 -5.29 15.72 25.33
C SER A 48 -6.00 15.86 23.99
N TYR A 49 -6.41 17.08 23.62
CA TYR A 49 -6.99 17.40 22.32
C TYR A 49 -5.98 17.21 21.19
N LEU A 50 -4.73 17.68 21.34
CA LEU A 50 -3.66 17.44 20.36
C LEU A 50 -3.35 15.95 20.19
N VAL A 51 -3.26 15.19 21.28
CA VAL A 51 -3.08 13.74 21.21
C VAL A 51 -4.27 13.06 20.52
N ALA A 52 -5.50 13.46 20.84
CA ALA A 52 -6.69 12.96 20.18
C ALA A 52 -6.75 13.35 18.70
N LEU A 53 -6.27 14.53 18.32
CA LEU A 53 -6.15 14.99 16.93
C LEU A 53 -5.11 14.18 16.17
N VAL A 54 -3.96 13.89 16.79
CA VAL A 54 -2.93 13.02 16.21
C VAL A 54 -3.47 11.60 16.05
N VAL A 55 -4.14 11.06 17.06
CA VAL A 55 -4.78 9.73 16.99
C VAL A 55 -5.89 9.72 15.94
N PHE A 56 -6.71 10.75 15.85
CA PHE A 56 -7.76 10.87 14.81
C PHE A 56 -7.17 11.01 13.40
N ALA A 57 -6.11 11.80 13.24
CA ALA A 57 -5.41 11.96 11.97
C ALA A 57 -4.70 10.66 11.55
N VAL A 58 -4.19 9.87 12.51
CA VAL A 58 -3.58 8.55 12.28
C VAL A 58 -4.64 7.49 11.98
N LEU A 59 -5.78 7.49 12.68
CA LEU A 59 -6.85 6.50 12.49
C LEU A 59 -7.77 6.82 11.29
N GLY A 60 -7.85 8.08 10.88
CA GLY A 60 -8.68 8.57 9.78
C GLY A 60 -7.92 8.88 8.49
N SER A 61 -6.60 8.66 8.44
CA SER A 61 -5.73 9.05 7.31
C SER A 61 -6.16 8.42 5.97
N GLY A 62 -6.61 7.17 5.98
CA GLY A 62 -7.13 6.48 4.79
C GLY A 62 -8.36 7.18 4.19
N GLY A 63 -9.34 7.55 5.02
CA GLY A 63 -10.55 8.25 4.57
C GLY A 63 -10.32 9.74 4.25
N LEU A 64 -9.30 10.36 4.85
CA LEU A 64 -8.90 11.74 4.58
C LEU A 64 -8.29 11.90 3.18
N ARG A 65 -7.59 10.88 2.67
CA ARG A 65 -7.02 10.88 1.32
C ARG A 65 -8.08 10.62 0.25
N GLU A 66 -8.97 9.65 0.47
CA GLU A 66 -10.12 9.37 -0.40
C GLU A 66 -11.08 10.59 -0.48
N SER A 67 -11.23 11.32 0.63
CA SER A 67 -11.98 12.60 0.67
C SER A 67 -11.26 13.75 -0.05
N ALA A 68 -9.92 13.78 -0.05
CA ALA A 68 -9.12 14.80 -0.74
C ALA A 68 -9.07 14.58 -2.26
N GLU A 69 -9.07 13.32 -2.70
CA GLU A 69 -9.10 12.93 -4.11
C GLU A 69 -10.46 13.25 -4.76
N GLY A 70 -11.56 13.20 -3.99
CA GLY A 70 -12.90 13.63 -4.40
C GLY A 70 -13.13 15.15 -4.40
N MET A 71 -12.16 15.98 -3.97
CA MET A 71 -12.35 17.43 -3.95
C MET A 71 -12.25 18.03 -5.37
N PRO A 72 -13.14 18.99 -5.71
CA PRO A 72 -12.98 19.81 -6.91
C PRO A 72 -11.59 20.45 -6.96
N LEU A 73 -11.02 20.56 -8.15
CA LEU A 73 -9.71 21.17 -8.36
C LEU A 73 -9.69 22.60 -7.79
N GLY A 74 -8.72 22.88 -6.91
CA GLY A 74 -8.56 24.18 -6.27
C GLY A 74 -7.55 24.16 -5.12
N TRP A 75 -7.13 25.34 -4.68
CA TRP A 75 -6.11 25.51 -3.64
C TRP A 75 -6.39 24.77 -2.30
N PRO A 76 -7.65 24.52 -1.87
CA PRO A 76 -7.90 23.74 -0.65
C PRO A 76 -7.50 22.27 -0.80
N ARG A 77 -7.62 21.70 -2.00
CA ARG A 77 -7.19 20.33 -2.33
C ARG A 77 -5.66 20.23 -2.28
N ASP A 78 -4.95 21.22 -2.83
CA ASP A 78 -3.48 21.23 -2.85
C ASP A 78 -2.91 21.29 -1.42
N VAL A 79 -3.51 22.09 -0.54
CA VAL A 79 -3.14 22.17 0.88
C VAL A 79 -3.48 20.87 1.61
N ALA A 80 -4.63 20.26 1.33
CA ALA A 80 -5.01 18.97 1.91
C ALA A 80 -4.05 17.85 1.47
N MET A 81 -3.66 17.80 0.19
CA MET A 81 -2.70 16.84 -0.36
C MET A 81 -1.29 17.05 0.21
N ALA A 82 -0.85 18.30 0.40
CA ALA A 82 0.45 18.62 1.00
C ALA A 82 0.53 18.21 2.48
N LEU A 83 -0.53 18.46 3.25
CA LEU A 83 -0.60 18.11 4.67
C LEU A 83 -0.71 16.60 4.88
N THR A 84 -1.54 15.92 4.08
CA THR A 84 -1.70 14.45 4.16
C THR A 84 -0.45 13.72 3.68
N GLY A 85 0.18 14.16 2.58
CA GLY A 85 1.45 13.58 2.10
C GLY A 85 2.63 13.78 3.07
N GLY A 86 2.67 14.90 3.80
CA GLY A 86 3.65 15.13 4.87
C GLY A 86 3.45 14.23 6.09
N LEU A 87 2.19 14.02 6.49
CA LEU A 87 1.83 13.13 7.59
C LEU A 87 2.09 11.65 7.24
N ASP A 88 1.74 11.23 6.04
CA ASP A 88 1.92 9.86 5.56
C ASP A 88 3.41 9.48 5.49
N ARG A 89 4.29 10.40 5.07
CA ARG A 89 5.75 10.21 5.14
C ARG A 89 6.26 10.04 6.56
N ALA A 90 5.76 10.82 7.52
CA ALA A 90 6.17 10.73 8.92
C ALA A 90 5.65 9.46 9.61
N VAL A 91 4.43 9.03 9.28
CA VAL A 91 3.81 7.80 9.81
C VAL A 91 4.49 6.55 9.26
N ASN A 92 4.85 6.56 7.97
CA ASN A 92 5.61 5.48 7.34
C ASN A 92 7.06 5.38 7.88
N LEU A 93 7.71 6.50 8.21
CA LEU A 93 9.04 6.52 8.83
C LEU A 93 9.07 5.83 10.21
N VAL A 94 7.93 5.78 10.92
CA VAL A 94 7.83 5.26 12.29
C VAL A 94 7.03 3.94 12.35
N SER A 95 6.62 3.36 11.21
CA SER A 95 5.78 2.14 11.14
C SER A 95 4.49 2.22 11.99
N LEU A 96 3.92 3.41 12.14
CA LEU A 96 2.68 3.63 12.91
C LEU A 96 1.42 3.09 12.19
N ASN A 97 1.55 2.53 10.99
CA ASN A 97 0.46 1.93 10.20
C ASN A 97 0.05 0.50 10.64
N ARG A 98 0.85 -0.18 11.46
CA ARG A 98 0.55 -1.54 11.94
C ARG A 98 -0.85 -1.73 12.59
N PRO A 99 -1.38 -0.77 13.37
CA PRO A 99 -2.74 -0.88 13.93
C PRO A 99 -3.85 -0.72 12.88
N TYR A 100 -3.59 0.01 11.79
CA TYR A 100 -4.53 0.18 10.68
C TYR A 100 -4.59 -1.08 9.83
N ASP A 101 -3.44 -1.66 9.50
CA ASP A 101 -3.36 -2.94 8.76
C ASP A 101 -3.98 -4.09 9.58
N TRP A 102 -3.77 -4.14 10.90
CA TRP A 102 -4.48 -5.06 11.82
C TRP A 102 -6.01 -4.89 11.77
N ALA A 103 -6.51 -3.67 11.61
CA ALA A 103 -7.94 -3.41 11.49
C ALA A 103 -8.49 -3.82 10.11
N ALA A 104 -7.69 -3.67 9.05
CA ALA A 104 -8.02 -4.13 7.70
C ALA A 104 -8.02 -5.67 7.58
N GLU A 105 -7.09 -6.36 8.26
CA GLU A 105 -7.05 -7.82 8.40
C GLU A 105 -8.31 -8.37 9.09
N ARG A 106 -8.78 -7.69 10.14
CA ARG A 106 -9.99 -8.09 10.88
C ARG A 106 -11.29 -7.86 10.10
N LEU A 107 -11.22 -7.14 8.98
CA LEU A 107 -12.28 -6.92 8.01
C LEU A 107 -12.19 -7.86 6.79
N GLY A 108 -11.25 -8.82 6.79
CA GLY A 108 -11.19 -9.90 5.81
C GLY A 108 -10.64 -9.50 4.44
N ARG A 109 -9.85 -8.41 4.35
CA ARG A 109 -9.12 -8.07 3.12
C ARG A 109 -7.68 -8.59 3.20
N THR A 110 -7.37 -9.52 2.30
CA THR A 110 -6.04 -10.05 1.92
C THR A 110 -5.23 -10.70 3.02
N GLN A 111 -5.34 -12.02 3.13
CA GLN A 111 -4.31 -12.86 3.76
C GLN A 111 -3.71 -13.73 2.65
N ALA A 112 -2.77 -13.15 1.90
CA ALA A 112 -1.85 -13.94 1.11
C ALA A 112 -0.76 -14.46 2.07
N ASP A 113 -0.30 -15.70 1.86
CA ASP A 113 0.68 -16.40 2.69
C ASP A 113 1.81 -15.47 3.16
N GLU A 114 1.75 -15.03 4.42
CA GLU A 114 2.72 -14.07 4.98
C GLU A 114 4.16 -14.62 4.92
N ASP A 115 4.30 -15.94 4.92
CA ASP A 115 5.58 -16.65 4.91
C ASP A 115 6.14 -16.92 3.50
N PHE A 116 5.54 -16.39 2.43
CA PHE A 116 6.05 -16.61 1.08
C PHE A 116 7.44 -15.97 0.91
N GLU A 117 8.46 -16.80 0.67
CA GLU A 117 9.80 -16.34 0.30
C GLU A 117 10.14 -16.84 -1.09
N PHE A 118 10.76 -15.99 -1.91
CA PHE A 118 11.28 -16.44 -3.19
C PHE A 118 12.41 -17.45 -2.95
N PRO A 119 12.42 -18.59 -3.66
CA PRO A 119 13.45 -19.58 -3.46
C PRO A 119 14.84 -18.98 -3.70
N VAL A 120 15.80 -19.28 -2.82
CA VAL A 120 17.21 -18.92 -3.05
C VAL A 120 17.72 -19.82 -4.19
N PRO A 121 18.14 -19.26 -5.34
CA PRO A 121 18.68 -20.08 -6.41
C PRO A 121 19.96 -20.75 -5.90
N THR A 122 19.97 -22.08 -5.81
CA THR A 122 21.17 -22.86 -5.43
C THR A 122 21.99 -23.28 -6.66
N THR A 123 21.66 -22.78 -7.85
CA THR A 123 22.29 -23.21 -9.09
C THR A 123 22.41 -22.05 -10.06
N THR A 124 23.62 -21.84 -10.57
CA THR A 124 23.91 -21.09 -11.79
C THR A 124 22.97 -21.60 -12.90
N PRO A 125 22.24 -20.72 -13.61
CA PRO A 125 21.45 -21.15 -14.75
C PRO A 125 22.37 -21.78 -15.79
N ASP A 126 22.17 -23.07 -16.05
CA ASP A 126 22.82 -23.74 -17.16
C ASP A 126 22.27 -23.11 -18.44
N ALA A 127 23.15 -22.46 -19.20
CA ALA A 127 22.82 -21.70 -20.40
C ALA A 127 22.53 -22.66 -21.55
N THR A 128 21.42 -23.39 -21.48
CA THR A 128 20.84 -24.06 -22.66
C THR A 128 19.74 -23.16 -23.21
N ALA A 129 20.14 -22.24 -24.09
CA ALA A 129 19.23 -21.42 -24.88
C ALA A 129 18.41 -22.34 -25.80
N THR A 130 17.22 -22.72 -25.35
CA THR A 130 16.17 -23.18 -26.25
C THR A 130 15.38 -21.94 -26.64
N THR A 131 15.45 -21.55 -27.92
CA THR A 131 14.58 -20.54 -28.52
C THR A 131 13.13 -20.98 -28.35
N THR A 132 12.51 -20.59 -27.24
CA THR A 132 11.12 -20.90 -26.94
C THR A 132 10.33 -19.68 -27.37
N THR A 133 9.95 -19.63 -28.64
CA THR A 133 8.94 -18.67 -29.09
C THR A 133 7.68 -18.94 -28.28
N LEU A 134 7.27 -17.96 -27.48
CA LEU A 134 6.07 -18.10 -26.66
C LEU A 134 4.84 -18.25 -27.55
N PRO A 135 3.82 -19.02 -27.13
CA PRO A 135 2.55 -19.05 -27.85
C PRO A 135 1.99 -17.63 -27.96
N PRO A 136 1.45 -17.23 -29.11
CA PRO A 136 0.84 -15.91 -29.26
C PRO A 136 -0.30 -15.77 -28.25
N LEU A 137 -0.48 -14.57 -27.70
CA LEU A 137 -1.70 -14.25 -26.96
C LEU A 137 -2.89 -14.35 -27.92
N ARG A 138 -4.05 -14.70 -27.37
CA ARG A 138 -5.32 -14.67 -28.12
C ARG A 138 -5.59 -13.24 -28.60
N THR A 139 -6.26 -13.11 -29.74
CA THR A 139 -6.77 -11.81 -30.20
C THR A 139 -7.99 -11.42 -29.36
N PRO A 140 -7.94 -10.34 -28.56
CA PRO A 140 -9.05 -9.97 -27.70
C PRO A 140 -10.21 -9.38 -28.50
N THR A 141 -11.42 -9.51 -27.96
CA THR A 141 -12.65 -8.96 -28.54
C THR A 141 -13.46 -8.24 -27.48
N ALA A 142 -14.45 -7.44 -27.87
CA ALA A 142 -15.35 -6.80 -26.90
C ALA A 142 -16.12 -7.79 -26.00
N ALA A 143 -16.37 -9.02 -26.50
CA ALA A 143 -17.07 -10.06 -25.75
C ALA A 143 -16.13 -10.86 -24.82
N ASP A 144 -14.84 -10.84 -25.11
CA ASP A 144 -13.79 -11.52 -24.34
C ASP A 144 -12.53 -10.63 -24.34
N PRO A 145 -12.52 -9.55 -23.53
CA PRO A 145 -11.43 -8.58 -23.52
C PRO A 145 -10.16 -9.16 -22.92
N LEU A 146 -9.00 -8.63 -23.34
CA LEU A 146 -7.70 -8.94 -22.73
C LEU A 146 -7.67 -8.46 -21.28
N LYS A 147 -7.40 -9.35 -20.34
CA LYS A 147 -7.31 -9.02 -18.92
C LYS A 147 -5.90 -8.49 -18.62
N VAL A 148 -5.83 -7.21 -18.27
CA VAL A 148 -4.58 -6.54 -17.92
C VAL A 148 -4.62 -6.19 -16.44
N VAL A 149 -3.72 -6.77 -15.65
CA VAL A 149 -3.55 -6.42 -14.23
C VAL A 149 -2.33 -5.53 -14.08
N VAL A 150 -2.52 -4.30 -13.61
CA VAL A 150 -1.44 -3.38 -13.26
C VAL A 150 -1.15 -3.52 -11.77
N ALA A 151 0.05 -3.94 -11.41
CA ALA A 151 0.45 -4.17 -10.02
C ALA A 151 1.74 -3.39 -9.68
N GLY A 152 1.87 -2.98 -8.42
CA GLY A 152 3.06 -2.29 -7.95
C GLY A 152 2.81 -1.17 -6.93
N ASP A 153 3.79 -0.31 -6.75
CA ASP A 153 3.76 0.75 -5.74
C ASP A 153 2.87 1.95 -6.14
N SER A 154 2.99 3.07 -5.43
CA SER A 154 2.19 4.28 -5.72
C SER A 154 2.42 4.88 -7.12
N THR A 155 3.58 4.63 -7.72
CA THR A 155 3.86 5.07 -9.09
C THR A 155 3.13 4.18 -10.12
N ALA A 156 3.03 2.87 -9.84
CA ALA A 156 2.26 1.93 -10.64
C ALA A 156 0.77 2.26 -10.64
N ILE A 157 0.24 2.70 -9.49
CA ILE A 157 -1.14 3.18 -9.38
C ILE A 157 -1.38 4.33 -10.37
N GLY A 158 -0.52 5.35 -10.36
CA GLY A 158 -0.64 6.49 -11.28
C GLY A 158 -0.59 6.09 -12.75
N VAL A 159 0.31 5.18 -13.11
CA VAL A 159 0.39 4.62 -14.48
C VAL A 159 -0.86 3.81 -14.83
N GLY A 160 -1.32 2.94 -13.93
CA GLY A 160 -2.47 2.07 -14.14
C GLY A 160 -3.79 2.84 -14.27
N ASP A 161 -4.02 3.81 -13.39
CA ASP A 161 -5.18 4.69 -13.44
C ASP A 161 -5.20 5.45 -14.77
N ARG A 162 -4.04 5.95 -15.21
CA ARG A 162 -3.99 6.68 -16.47
C ARG A 162 -4.10 5.76 -17.69
N LEU A 163 -3.56 4.56 -17.63
CA LEU A 163 -3.74 3.54 -18.66
C LEU A 163 -5.23 3.22 -18.82
N LYS A 164 -5.96 3.02 -17.71
CA LYS A 164 -7.40 2.78 -17.73
C LYS A 164 -8.18 3.88 -18.42
N VAL A 165 -7.85 5.15 -18.15
CA VAL A 165 -8.45 6.30 -18.85
C VAL A 165 -8.09 6.33 -20.33
N ALA A 166 -6.84 6.00 -20.68
CA ALA A 166 -6.36 6.05 -22.06
C ALA A 166 -6.93 4.96 -22.97
N VAL A 167 -7.51 3.90 -22.39
CA VAL A 167 -8.13 2.78 -23.13
C VAL A 167 -9.62 2.62 -22.80
N ASP A 168 -10.25 3.62 -22.19
CA ASP A 168 -11.65 3.56 -21.75
C ASP A 168 -12.64 3.34 -22.91
N ASP A 169 -12.29 3.79 -24.11
CA ASP A 169 -13.05 3.58 -25.34
C ASP A 169 -12.69 2.30 -26.10
N ASP A 170 -11.72 1.51 -25.60
CA ASP A 170 -11.28 0.25 -26.19
C ASP A 170 -11.94 -0.94 -25.44
N PRO A 171 -13.06 -1.49 -25.95
CA PRO A 171 -13.74 -2.58 -25.29
C PRO A 171 -12.96 -3.90 -25.34
N THR A 172 -11.82 -3.96 -26.04
CA THR A 172 -10.98 -5.16 -26.11
C THR A 172 -10.00 -5.28 -24.95
N LEU A 173 -9.91 -4.27 -24.08
CA LEU A 173 -9.04 -4.25 -22.90
C LEU A 173 -9.85 -4.15 -21.61
N ALA A 174 -9.54 -5.01 -20.64
CA ALA A 174 -10.06 -4.95 -19.29
C ALA A 174 -8.91 -4.70 -18.32
N VAL A 175 -8.75 -3.46 -17.87
CA VAL A 175 -7.66 -3.03 -16.99
C VAL A 175 -8.11 -3.01 -15.53
N ASP A 176 -7.39 -3.75 -14.69
CA ASP A 176 -7.56 -3.77 -13.23
C ASP A 176 -6.27 -3.31 -12.53
N VAL A 177 -6.38 -2.40 -11.56
CA VAL A 177 -5.24 -1.77 -10.88
C VAL A 177 -5.14 -2.30 -9.46
N GLN A 178 -4.08 -3.04 -9.20
CA GLN A 178 -3.77 -3.79 -7.99
C GLN A 178 -2.52 -3.24 -7.30
N GLY A 179 -2.52 -1.94 -7.03
CA GLY A 179 -1.39 -1.23 -6.42
C GLY A 179 -1.49 -1.09 -4.90
N LYS A 180 -0.34 -0.97 -4.23
CA LYS A 180 -0.24 -0.67 -2.80
C LYS A 180 0.74 0.46 -2.54
N VAL A 181 0.24 1.57 -2.02
CA VAL A 181 1.05 2.77 -1.72
C VAL A 181 2.16 2.49 -0.72
N ALA A 182 3.28 3.22 -0.86
CA ALA A 182 4.44 3.15 0.05
C ALA A 182 5.05 1.74 0.21
N THR A 183 4.97 0.90 -0.83
CA THR A 183 5.59 -0.43 -0.84
C THR A 183 6.71 -0.53 -1.87
N GLY A 184 7.48 -1.61 -1.78
CA GLY A 184 8.57 -1.95 -2.69
C GLY A 184 8.96 -3.42 -2.52
N LEU A 185 9.95 -3.89 -3.26
CA LEU A 185 10.41 -5.30 -3.19
C LEU A 185 11.35 -5.59 -2.01
N THR A 186 11.84 -4.56 -1.31
CA THR A 186 12.81 -4.68 -0.21
C THR A 186 12.21 -5.04 1.15
N ARG A 187 10.89 -4.92 1.34
CA ARG A 187 10.24 -5.08 2.66
C ARG A 187 9.11 -6.10 2.63
N SER A 188 9.45 -7.36 2.41
CA SER A 188 8.45 -8.44 2.46
C SER A 188 7.81 -8.57 3.85
N ASP A 189 8.49 -8.12 4.92
CA ASP A 189 7.95 -8.00 6.29
C ASP A 189 6.85 -6.94 6.45
N TYR A 190 6.72 -6.04 5.49
CA TYR A 190 5.68 -5.01 5.46
C TYR A 190 4.62 -5.29 4.40
N PHE A 191 5.06 -5.62 3.18
CA PHE A 191 4.16 -6.03 2.11
C PHE A 191 4.86 -6.99 1.16
N ASN A 192 4.36 -8.21 1.10
CA ASN A 192 4.96 -9.27 0.31
C ASN A 192 4.41 -9.29 -1.12
N TRP A 193 5.10 -8.58 -2.03
CA TRP A 193 4.76 -8.57 -3.46
C TRP A 193 4.85 -9.95 -4.13
N GLY A 194 5.66 -10.88 -3.60
CA GLY A 194 5.71 -12.26 -4.09
C GLY A 194 4.41 -13.00 -3.81
N ALA A 195 3.98 -13.01 -2.54
CA ALA A 195 2.70 -13.59 -2.13
C ALA A 195 1.53 -12.95 -2.91
N ARG A 196 1.54 -11.62 -3.02
CA ARG A 196 0.50 -10.87 -3.75
C ARG A 196 0.48 -11.22 -5.23
N THR A 197 1.63 -11.30 -5.89
CA THR A 197 1.70 -11.64 -7.32
C THR A 197 1.13 -13.03 -7.56
N LYS A 198 1.51 -14.02 -6.74
CA LYS A 198 0.95 -15.38 -6.81
C LYS A 198 -0.59 -15.35 -6.69
N GLU A 199 -1.11 -14.69 -5.67
CA GLU A 199 -2.56 -14.55 -5.46
C GLU A 199 -3.27 -13.90 -6.67
N LEU A 200 -2.69 -12.84 -7.24
CA LEU A 200 -3.25 -12.16 -8.41
C LEU A 200 -3.33 -13.09 -9.64
N MET A 201 -2.30 -13.92 -9.85
CA MET A 201 -2.30 -14.87 -10.97
C MET A 201 -3.38 -15.94 -10.80
N GLU A 202 -3.58 -16.43 -9.57
CA GLU A 202 -4.58 -17.45 -9.25
C GLU A 202 -6.01 -16.91 -9.29
N THR A 203 -6.24 -15.71 -8.77
CA THR A 203 -7.59 -15.16 -8.57
C THR A 203 -8.12 -14.38 -9.76
N LEU A 204 -7.25 -13.65 -10.46
CA LEU A 204 -7.66 -12.81 -11.61
C LEU A 204 -7.35 -13.48 -12.96
N SER A 205 -6.36 -14.39 -12.97
CA SER A 205 -5.88 -15.07 -14.18
C SER A 205 -5.69 -14.11 -15.35
N PRO A 206 -4.83 -13.07 -15.22
CA PRO A 206 -4.64 -12.07 -16.26
C PRO A 206 -3.95 -12.66 -17.49
N ASP A 207 -4.20 -12.08 -18.67
CA ASP A 207 -3.45 -12.38 -19.89
C ASP A 207 -2.13 -11.58 -19.91
N VAL A 208 -2.15 -10.36 -19.37
CA VAL A 208 -1.00 -9.47 -19.24
C VAL A 208 -0.90 -8.91 -17.82
N VAL A 209 0.30 -8.96 -17.26
CA VAL A 209 0.65 -8.23 -16.03
C VAL A 209 1.47 -7.01 -16.44
N VAL A 210 1.08 -5.83 -15.96
CA VAL A 210 1.91 -4.63 -16.01
C VAL A 210 2.46 -4.43 -14.60
N PHE A 211 3.78 -4.39 -14.44
CA PHE A 211 4.39 -4.27 -13.11
C PHE A 211 5.33 -3.07 -13.04
N MET A 212 5.24 -2.29 -11.96
CA MET A 212 6.10 -1.13 -11.75
C MET A 212 6.39 -0.92 -10.26
N VAL A 213 7.66 -0.85 -9.89
CA VAL A 213 8.07 -0.74 -8.48
C VAL A 213 9.48 -0.16 -8.40
N GLY A 214 9.87 0.37 -7.25
CA GLY A 214 11.26 0.69 -6.94
C GLY A 214 11.43 2.02 -6.20
N ALA A 215 10.44 2.91 -6.26
CA ALA A 215 10.56 4.26 -5.70
C ALA A 215 10.76 4.24 -4.16
N ASN A 216 10.32 3.18 -3.49
CA ASN A 216 10.43 3.00 -2.04
C ASN A 216 11.57 2.07 -1.60
N ASP A 217 12.37 1.53 -2.54
CA ASP A 217 13.34 0.47 -2.27
C ASP A 217 14.72 0.97 -1.82
N THR A 218 14.76 2.13 -1.15
CA THR A 218 16.02 2.77 -0.70
C THR A 218 16.52 2.26 0.66
N GLN A 219 16.19 1.02 1.02
CA GLN A 219 16.37 0.44 2.35
C GLN A 219 16.87 -1.01 2.31
N ALA A 220 17.17 -1.59 3.47
CA ALA A 220 17.64 -2.98 3.55
C ALA A 220 16.58 -3.96 2.99
N VAL A 221 17.04 -5.04 2.38
CA VAL A 221 16.17 -6.16 2.01
C VAL A 221 15.85 -6.96 3.27
N MET A 222 14.55 -7.13 3.55
CA MET A 222 13.99 -7.83 4.69
C MET A 222 13.19 -9.03 4.20
N ALA A 223 13.40 -10.18 4.81
CA ALA A 223 12.58 -11.38 4.65
C ALA A 223 11.20 -11.16 5.32
N PRO A 224 10.18 -11.98 5.01
CA PRO A 224 8.84 -11.81 5.58
C PRO A 224 8.78 -11.89 7.11
N ASP A 225 9.66 -12.69 7.72
CA ASP A 225 9.81 -12.82 9.17
C ASP A 225 10.50 -11.61 9.85
N GLY A 226 10.90 -10.60 9.08
CA GLY A 226 11.63 -9.42 9.54
C GLY A 226 13.14 -9.62 9.64
N THR A 227 13.68 -10.74 9.18
CA THR A 227 15.13 -10.97 9.11
C THR A 227 15.77 -10.05 8.07
N VAL A 228 16.89 -9.41 8.42
CA VAL A 228 17.68 -8.60 7.48
C VAL A 228 18.45 -9.53 6.53
N VAL A 229 18.03 -9.59 5.27
CA VAL A 229 18.70 -10.38 4.22
C VAL A 229 19.94 -9.67 3.71
N ALA A 230 19.83 -8.37 3.41
CA ALA A 230 20.94 -7.58 2.91
C ALA A 230 20.82 -6.11 3.29
N ARG A 231 21.92 -5.49 3.73
CA ARG A 231 21.94 -4.06 4.08
C ARG A 231 22.04 -3.20 2.82
N TYR A 232 21.26 -2.12 2.77
CA TYR A 232 21.31 -1.15 1.68
C TYR A 232 22.73 -0.62 1.46
N GLY A 233 23.11 -0.47 0.19
CA GLY A 233 24.43 0.02 -0.21
C GLY A 233 25.57 -1.01 -0.10
N THR A 234 25.28 -2.26 0.25
CA THR A 234 26.26 -3.36 0.19
C THR A 234 26.15 -4.11 -1.13
N PRO A 235 27.23 -4.78 -1.62
CA PRO A 235 27.15 -5.59 -2.83
C PRO A 235 26.02 -6.64 -2.78
N GLY A 236 25.84 -7.30 -1.63
CA GLY A 236 24.78 -8.30 -1.45
C GLY A 236 23.35 -7.76 -1.52
N TRP A 237 23.16 -6.44 -1.47
CA TRP A 237 21.84 -5.82 -1.65
C TRP A 237 21.33 -5.99 -3.08
N ALA A 238 22.19 -5.78 -4.08
CA ALA A 238 21.83 -5.92 -5.49
C ALA A 238 21.41 -7.35 -5.81
N ASP A 239 22.16 -8.34 -5.32
CA ASP A 239 21.84 -9.76 -5.49
C ASP A 239 20.53 -10.13 -4.80
N ALA A 240 20.28 -9.59 -3.60
CA ALA A 240 19.02 -9.81 -2.89
C ALA A 240 17.84 -9.18 -3.63
N TYR A 241 17.98 -7.96 -4.13
CA TYR A 241 16.95 -7.30 -4.93
C TYR A 241 16.68 -8.02 -6.25
N ARG A 242 17.74 -8.47 -6.94
CA ARG A 242 17.66 -9.27 -8.16
C ARG A 242 16.84 -10.54 -7.98
N ARG A 243 16.98 -11.23 -6.84
CA ARG A 243 16.15 -12.40 -6.51
C ARG A 243 14.67 -12.05 -6.40
N GLN A 244 14.31 -10.91 -5.80
CA GLN A 244 12.92 -10.47 -5.74
C GLN A 244 12.35 -10.19 -7.14
N VAL A 245 13.13 -9.50 -7.97
CA VAL A 245 12.75 -9.18 -9.37
C VAL A 245 12.54 -10.46 -10.18
N ALA A 246 13.53 -11.36 -10.18
CA ALA A 246 13.46 -12.66 -10.84
C ALA A 246 12.23 -13.44 -10.39
N GLY A 247 11.99 -13.51 -9.08
CA GLY A 247 10.85 -14.20 -8.51
C GLY A 247 9.49 -13.66 -8.98
N ILE A 248 9.31 -12.34 -9.05
CA ILE A 248 8.09 -11.73 -9.60
C ILE A 248 7.91 -12.10 -11.08
N MET A 249 8.98 -12.02 -11.87
CA MET A 249 8.95 -12.39 -13.28
C MET A 249 8.59 -13.86 -13.50
N ASP A 250 9.12 -14.74 -12.66
CA ASP A 250 8.90 -16.19 -12.75
C ASP A 250 7.48 -16.56 -12.27
N LEU A 251 6.97 -15.94 -11.20
CA LEU A 251 5.57 -16.12 -10.76
C LEU A 251 4.54 -15.64 -11.79
N ALA A 252 4.86 -14.59 -12.54
CA ALA A 252 3.98 -14.11 -13.59
C ALA A 252 3.89 -15.08 -14.79
N HIS A 253 4.80 -16.03 -14.92
CA HIS A 253 4.83 -16.95 -16.05
C HIS A 253 3.89 -18.16 -15.85
N ASP A 254 3.04 -18.43 -16.85
CA ASP A 254 2.23 -19.66 -16.93
C ASP A 254 2.34 -20.37 -18.29
N GLY A 255 3.32 -19.95 -19.11
CA GLY A 255 3.48 -20.36 -20.51
C GLY A 255 2.90 -19.35 -21.51
N SER A 256 1.72 -18.77 -21.25
CA SER A 256 1.03 -17.87 -22.19
C SER A 256 1.00 -16.41 -21.73
N ARG A 257 1.03 -16.15 -20.43
CA ARG A 257 0.98 -14.82 -19.84
C ARG A 257 2.19 -13.98 -20.25
N ARG A 258 1.97 -12.68 -20.44
CA ARG A 258 3.03 -11.70 -20.67
C ARG A 258 3.18 -10.76 -19.48
N LEU A 259 4.41 -10.37 -19.19
CA LEU A 259 4.74 -9.37 -18.18
C LEU A 259 5.35 -8.16 -18.88
N LEU A 260 4.70 -7.01 -18.78
CA LEU A 260 5.25 -5.71 -19.14
C LEU A 260 5.79 -5.05 -17.87
N TRP A 261 7.11 -5.11 -17.67
CA TRP A 261 7.73 -4.42 -16.53
C TRP A 261 8.11 -3.00 -16.92
N ILE A 262 7.50 -2.02 -16.27
CA ILE A 262 7.77 -0.60 -16.50
C ILE A 262 8.92 -0.17 -15.60
N GLY A 263 10.02 0.27 -16.20
CA GLY A 263 11.12 0.93 -15.50
C GLY A 263 10.68 2.25 -14.89
N GLN A 264 11.27 2.61 -13.75
CA GLN A 264 10.92 3.87 -13.08
C GLN A 264 11.62 5.06 -13.76
N PRO A 265 10.97 6.24 -13.86
CA PRO A 265 11.63 7.40 -14.40
C PRO A 265 12.76 7.89 -13.50
N ARG A 266 13.66 8.70 -14.04
CA ARG A 266 14.61 9.45 -13.19
C ARG A 266 13.83 10.47 -12.37
N VAL A 267 14.20 10.65 -11.11
CA VAL A 267 13.48 11.48 -10.13
C VAL A 267 14.38 12.54 -9.51
N GLY A 268 13.78 13.59 -8.93
CA GLY A 268 14.51 14.72 -8.35
C GLY A 268 15.19 14.39 -7.02
N ASN A 269 14.68 13.40 -6.28
CA ASN A 269 15.30 12.95 -5.05
C ASN A 269 16.57 12.12 -5.36
N ALA A 270 17.75 12.64 -5.01
CA ALA A 270 19.02 12.01 -5.36
C ALA A 270 19.18 10.57 -4.86
N LYS A 271 18.72 10.25 -3.64
CA LYS A 271 18.84 8.90 -3.07
C LYS A 271 17.93 7.91 -3.80
N ILE A 272 16.68 8.31 -4.05
CA ILE A 272 15.73 7.49 -4.81
C ILE A 272 16.24 7.32 -6.24
N ASN A 273 16.67 8.40 -6.89
CA ASN A 273 17.19 8.36 -8.26
C ASN A 273 18.40 7.43 -8.43
N ALA A 274 19.35 7.45 -7.49
CA ALA A 274 20.47 6.53 -7.49
C ALA A 274 20.03 5.06 -7.34
N THR A 275 19.06 4.82 -6.46
CA THR A 275 18.47 3.47 -6.28
C THR A 275 17.75 3.01 -7.55
N LEU A 276 16.93 3.89 -8.15
CA LEU A 276 16.17 3.58 -9.35
C LEU A 276 17.07 3.28 -10.55
N SER A 277 18.23 3.94 -10.67
CA SER A 277 19.20 3.57 -11.71
C SER A 277 19.63 2.11 -11.54
N GLN A 278 20.08 1.72 -10.35
CA GLN A 278 20.50 0.35 -10.07
C GLN A 278 19.35 -0.67 -10.22
N VAL A 279 18.16 -0.32 -9.74
CA VAL A 279 16.97 -1.18 -9.80
C VAL A 279 16.51 -1.39 -11.24
N ASN A 280 16.46 -0.34 -12.06
CA ASN A 280 16.11 -0.46 -13.47
C ASN A 280 17.11 -1.30 -14.25
N ASP A 281 18.42 -1.14 -13.99
CA ASP A 281 19.47 -1.96 -14.61
C ASP A 281 19.25 -3.45 -14.30
N ILE A 282 19.01 -3.79 -13.01
CA ILE A 282 18.70 -5.16 -12.59
C ILE A 282 17.44 -5.69 -13.29
N ILE A 283 16.36 -4.91 -13.33
CA ILE A 283 15.11 -5.31 -13.97
C ILE A 283 15.33 -5.58 -15.46
N GLN A 284 16.04 -4.69 -16.15
CA GLN A 284 16.29 -4.83 -17.58
C GLN A 284 17.14 -6.07 -17.89
N GLU A 285 18.17 -6.33 -17.08
CA GLU A 285 19.01 -7.53 -17.18
C GLU A 285 18.20 -8.82 -16.94
N GLU A 286 17.38 -8.88 -15.90
CA GLU A 286 16.53 -10.05 -15.62
C GLU A 286 15.47 -10.28 -16.70
N ALA A 287 14.90 -9.20 -17.25
CA ALA A 287 13.93 -9.26 -18.33
C ALA A 287 14.55 -9.82 -19.62
N ALA A 288 15.80 -9.45 -19.93
CA ALA A 288 16.49 -9.90 -21.15
C ALA A 288 16.66 -11.43 -21.24
N GLY A 289 16.70 -12.12 -20.09
CA GLY A 289 16.76 -13.57 -20.01
C GLY A 289 15.40 -14.29 -20.09
N ARG A 290 14.29 -13.56 -20.15
CA ARG A 290 12.93 -14.12 -20.01
C ARG A 290 12.04 -13.69 -21.17
N PRO A 291 11.74 -14.57 -22.14
CA PRO A 291 10.99 -14.20 -23.34
C PRO A 291 9.55 -13.74 -23.06
N TRP A 292 8.99 -14.02 -21.87
CA TRP A 292 7.65 -13.57 -21.48
C TRP A 292 7.64 -12.19 -20.83
N VAL A 293 8.80 -11.58 -20.66
CA VAL A 293 8.97 -10.26 -20.05
C VAL A 293 9.37 -9.25 -21.12
N THR A 294 8.66 -8.13 -21.16
CA THR A 294 9.05 -6.95 -21.93
C THR A 294 9.34 -5.82 -20.95
N TYR A 295 10.55 -5.27 -21.02
CA TYR A 295 10.91 -4.08 -20.27
C TYR A 295 10.48 -2.82 -21.03
N PHE A 296 9.70 -1.96 -20.39
CA PHE A 296 9.29 -0.67 -20.94
C PHE A 296 10.07 0.45 -20.25
N ASP A 297 10.93 1.14 -21.01
CA ASP A 297 11.77 2.21 -20.50
C ASP A 297 11.03 3.55 -20.41
N LEU A 298 10.20 3.70 -19.38
CA LEU A 298 9.53 4.97 -19.09
C LEU A 298 10.55 6.09 -18.80
N ALA A 299 11.76 5.77 -18.30
CA ALA A 299 12.76 6.79 -18.00
C ALA A 299 13.19 7.58 -19.24
N SER A 300 13.33 6.90 -20.38
CA SER A 300 13.61 7.56 -21.65
C SER A 300 12.42 8.37 -22.18
N VAL A 301 11.18 7.93 -21.93
CA VAL A 301 9.96 8.64 -22.35
C VAL A 301 9.80 9.98 -21.64
N VAL A 302 10.18 10.05 -20.36
CA VAL A 302 10.06 11.26 -19.53
C VAL A 302 11.42 11.87 -19.16
N ALA A 303 12.40 11.71 -20.04
CA ALA A 303 13.75 12.21 -19.84
C ALA A 303 13.87 13.72 -20.13
N GLY A 304 14.68 14.40 -19.33
CA GLY A 304 15.24 15.70 -19.65
C GLY A 304 16.39 15.63 -20.67
N PRO A 305 16.99 16.79 -21.00
CA PRO A 305 18.13 16.86 -21.90
C PRO A 305 19.26 15.90 -21.49
N GLY A 306 19.78 15.12 -22.45
CA GLY A 306 20.84 14.14 -22.19
C GLY A 306 20.42 12.93 -21.35
N GLY A 307 19.11 12.67 -21.22
CA GLY A 307 18.61 11.51 -20.47
C GLY A 307 18.50 11.75 -18.96
N SER A 308 18.67 12.99 -18.48
CA SER A 308 18.66 13.31 -17.04
C SER A 308 17.25 13.44 -16.47
N PHE A 309 17.14 13.54 -15.14
CA PHE A 309 15.92 14.09 -14.53
C PHE A 309 15.70 15.53 -15.01
N SER A 310 14.44 15.89 -15.25
CA SER A 310 14.00 17.28 -15.44
C SER A 310 12.56 17.42 -14.95
N GLU A 311 12.28 18.50 -14.20
CA GLU A 311 10.91 18.83 -13.80
C GLU A 311 10.04 19.21 -15.00
N TYR A 312 10.65 19.68 -16.09
CA TYR A 312 9.97 20.04 -17.33
C TYR A 312 10.53 19.21 -18.49
N VAL A 313 9.65 18.46 -19.16
CA VAL A 313 10.01 17.59 -20.29
C VAL A 313 9.35 18.13 -21.55
N THR A 314 10.14 18.26 -22.62
CA THR A 314 9.65 18.61 -23.95
C THR A 314 9.46 17.33 -24.75
N PHE A 315 8.22 17.03 -25.13
CA PHE A 315 7.86 15.85 -25.90
C PHE A 315 8.12 16.05 -27.41
N PRO A 316 8.09 14.98 -28.24
CA PRO A 316 8.38 15.06 -29.68
C PRO A 316 7.53 16.06 -30.49
N ASP A 317 6.33 16.40 -30.02
CA ASP A 317 5.46 17.42 -30.64
C ASP A 317 5.82 18.86 -30.24
N GLY A 318 6.91 19.06 -29.50
CA GLY A 318 7.39 20.36 -29.04
C GLY A 318 6.70 20.88 -27.77
N GLN A 319 5.70 20.18 -27.23
CA GLN A 319 5.03 20.61 -26.01
C GLN A 319 5.90 20.34 -24.78
N THR A 320 6.04 21.35 -23.92
CA THR A 320 6.75 21.22 -22.65
C THR A 320 5.75 21.07 -21.50
N VAL A 321 5.95 20.05 -20.67
CA VAL A 321 5.07 19.69 -19.55
C VAL A 321 5.87 19.65 -18.26
N HIS A 322 5.31 20.22 -17.19
CA HIS A 322 5.82 19.98 -15.83
C HIS A 322 5.49 18.54 -15.43
N CYS A 323 6.51 17.68 -15.44
CA CYS A 323 6.34 16.24 -15.47
C CYS A 323 6.25 15.56 -14.11
N PHE A 324 6.64 16.26 -13.03
CA PHE A 324 6.64 15.70 -11.69
C PHE A 324 5.70 16.47 -10.76
N ALA A 325 5.15 15.77 -9.76
CA ALA A 325 4.50 16.39 -8.63
C ALA A 325 5.55 17.13 -7.76
N GLY A 326 5.09 17.94 -6.80
CA GLY A 326 5.98 18.72 -5.93
C GLY A 326 6.91 17.89 -5.03
N ASP A 327 6.76 16.56 -5.00
CA ASP A 327 7.69 15.66 -4.32
C ASP A 327 8.85 15.17 -5.18
N GLY A 328 8.84 15.50 -6.47
CA GLY A 328 9.88 15.13 -7.42
C GLY A 328 9.97 13.63 -7.70
N VAL A 329 8.98 12.82 -7.30
CA VAL A 329 8.96 11.35 -7.49
C VAL A 329 7.78 10.93 -8.35
N HIS A 330 6.56 11.38 -8.01
CA HIS A 330 5.37 11.00 -8.77
C HIS A 330 5.28 11.81 -10.07
N LEU A 331 4.92 11.15 -11.17
CA LEU A 331 4.62 11.87 -12.40
C LEU A 331 3.32 12.67 -12.25
N SER A 332 3.28 13.84 -12.88
CA SER A 332 2.06 14.62 -13.01
C SER A 332 1.08 13.92 -13.95
N MET A 333 -0.22 14.19 -13.78
CA MET A 333 -1.25 13.65 -14.68
C MET A 333 -0.93 13.96 -16.14
N LYS A 334 -0.53 15.20 -16.45
CA LYS A 334 -0.15 15.58 -17.81
C LYS A 334 1.01 14.71 -18.33
N CYS A 335 2.03 14.43 -17.53
CA CYS A 335 3.14 13.59 -17.97
C CYS A 335 2.73 12.13 -18.19
N LEU A 336 1.87 11.60 -17.31
CA LEU A 336 1.30 10.26 -17.46
C LEU A 336 0.46 10.19 -18.74
N ASP A 337 -0.38 11.19 -19.02
CA ASP A 337 -1.18 11.29 -20.25
C ASP A 337 -0.28 11.21 -21.49
N ARG A 338 0.84 11.92 -21.48
CA ARG A 338 1.83 11.91 -22.56
C ARG A 338 2.53 10.56 -22.67
N SER A 339 2.84 9.92 -21.55
CA SER A 339 3.50 8.61 -21.53
C SER A 339 2.63 7.49 -22.13
N MET A 340 1.29 7.66 -22.11
CA MET A 340 0.37 6.69 -22.71
C MET A 340 0.50 6.60 -24.24
N SER A 341 1.02 7.63 -24.93
CA SER A 341 1.24 7.55 -26.38
C SER A 341 2.26 6.49 -26.76
N GLU A 342 3.18 6.15 -25.84
CA GLU A 342 4.19 5.12 -26.02
C GLU A 342 3.78 3.81 -25.33
N LEU A 343 3.20 3.88 -24.13
CA LEU A 343 2.86 2.70 -23.34
C LEU A 343 1.70 1.88 -23.95
N VAL A 344 0.65 2.54 -24.46
CA VAL A 344 -0.51 1.82 -25.03
C VAL A 344 -0.11 1.04 -26.29
N PRO A 345 0.65 1.60 -27.25
CA PRO A 345 1.19 0.81 -28.35
C PRO A 345 2.08 -0.35 -27.90
N ALA A 346 2.95 -0.15 -26.91
CA ALA A 346 3.81 -1.22 -26.39
C ALA A 346 3.00 -2.37 -25.78
N LEU A 347 1.95 -2.06 -25.01
CA LEU A 347 1.01 -3.06 -24.50
C LEU A 347 0.31 -3.82 -25.63
N ARG A 348 -0.15 -3.09 -26.66
CA ARG A 348 -0.83 -3.66 -27.82
C ARG A 348 0.04 -4.63 -28.62
N GLU A 349 1.34 -4.35 -28.70
CA GLU A 349 2.28 -5.21 -29.42
C GLU A 349 2.41 -6.61 -28.79
N LEU A 350 2.13 -6.76 -27.50
CA LEU A 350 2.23 -8.05 -26.81
C LEU A 350 1.23 -9.10 -27.33
N TYR A 351 0.12 -8.66 -27.93
CA TYR A 351 -0.98 -9.53 -28.36
C TYR A 351 -1.42 -9.33 -29.80
N ARG A 352 -0.70 -8.51 -30.59
CA ARG A 352 -0.90 -8.46 -32.03
C ARG A 352 -0.27 -9.69 -32.67
N THR A 353 -1.08 -10.43 -33.42
CA THR A 353 -0.59 -11.44 -34.36
C THR A 353 0.01 -10.72 -35.57
N THR A 354 1.31 -10.89 -35.80
CA THR A 354 1.98 -10.53 -37.06
C THR A 354 1.42 -11.29 -38.25
#